data_AF-A0A914GHN5-F1
#
_entry.id   AF-A0A914GHN5-F1
#
_cell.length_a   1.000
_cell.length_b   1.000
_cell.length_c   1.000
_cell.angle_alpha   90.00
_cell.angle_beta   90.00
_cell.angle_gamma   90.00
#
_symmetry.space_group_name_H-M   'P 1'
#
loop_
_entity.id
_entity.type
_entity.pdbx_description
1 polymer ?
#
loop_
_entity_poly.entity_id
_entity_poly.type
_entity_poly.pdbx_seq_one_letter_code
_entity_poly.pdbx_strand_id
1 'polypeptide(L)'
;MGFMIQGPSNFPYSYTYQDLKAYFNELDKTKSHIPHPPSVPMLLGLPQTTNLFDLLSSLLYGTTVSVGISLGISAVVIVASTTRPLLSFAAILSISFSISTITAALLIFGWTINVIEATILVITIGLCFDYTLHLAVAYKLSSDIVVTEKVREANEACAIPIALASITNISAGLILFFSKTQAFFEIGVFLVVMTL
;
A
#
# COMPACT_ATOMS: atom_id res chain seq x y z
N MET A 1 -13.31 41.11 12.27
CA MET A 1 -12.95 40.85 13.68
C MET A 1 -13.22 39.39 13.95
N GLY A 2 -12.18 38.58 14.22
CA GLY A 2 -12.34 37.18 14.61
C GLY A 2 -12.24 37.05 16.13
N PHE A 3 -13.08 36.24 16.75
CA PHE A 3 -13.00 35.95 18.18
C PHE A 3 -12.36 34.57 18.36
N MET A 4 -11.36 34.49 19.25
CA MET A 4 -10.72 33.23 19.63
C MET A 4 -11.13 32.90 21.06
N ILE A 5 -11.69 31.71 21.25
CA ILE A 5 -12.03 31.16 22.57
C ILE A 5 -11.10 29.98 22.79
N GLN A 6 -10.29 30.02 23.85
CA GLN A 6 -9.38 28.95 24.21
C GLN A 6 -9.84 28.31 25.52
N GLY A 7 -9.88 26.98 25.55
CA GLY A 7 -10.19 26.20 26.74
C GLY A 7 -9.27 24.98 26.83
N PRO A 8 -8.96 24.48 28.04
CA PRO A 8 -8.19 23.26 28.20
C PRO A 8 -9.01 22.05 27.72
N SER A 9 -8.33 21.09 27.09
CA SER A 9 -8.93 19.80 26.70
C SER A 9 -8.40 18.69 27.63
N ASN A 10 -9.24 17.70 27.94
CA ASN A 10 -8.83 16.51 28.72
C ASN A 10 -8.06 15.47 27.89
N PHE A 11 -7.89 15.70 26.59
CA PHE A 11 -7.16 14.78 25.71
C PHE A 11 -5.67 15.13 25.69
N PRO A 12 -4.77 14.15 25.92
CA PRO A 12 -3.35 14.37 25.75
C PRO A 12 -3.04 14.64 24.27
N TYR A 13 -2.06 15.51 24.02
CA TYR A 13 -1.59 15.76 22.66
C TYR A 13 -0.92 14.51 22.10
N SER A 14 -1.44 13.98 20.99
CA SER A 14 -0.97 12.75 20.35
C SER A 14 -0.87 12.95 18.83
N TYR A 15 0.06 12.23 18.21
CA TYR A 15 0.23 12.17 16.74
C TYR A 15 -0.49 10.97 16.11
N THR A 16 -1.09 10.11 16.93
CA THR A 16 -1.76 8.89 16.48
C THR A 16 -3.13 9.20 15.88
N TYR A 17 -3.43 8.64 14.71
CA TYR A 17 -4.72 8.86 14.03
C TYR A 17 -5.94 8.50 14.89
N GLN A 18 -5.88 7.39 15.64
CA GLN A 18 -6.99 6.95 16.49
C GLN A 18 -7.31 7.97 17.60
N ASP A 19 -6.29 8.49 18.27
CA ASP A 19 -6.44 9.50 19.32
C ASP A 19 -6.97 10.82 18.75
N LEU A 20 -6.43 11.25 17.61
CA LEU A 20 -6.90 12.44 16.90
C LEU A 20 -8.36 12.28 16.44
N LYS A 21 -8.73 11.12 15.91
CA LYS A 21 -10.11 10.84 15.49
C LYS A 21 -11.08 10.86 16.67
N ALA A 22 -10.69 10.31 17.82
CA ALA A 22 -11.50 10.37 19.03
C ALA A 22 -11.72 11.82 19.50
N TYR A 23 -10.65 12.62 19.51
CA TYR A 23 -10.72 14.05 19.82
C TYR A 23 -11.62 14.82 18.86
N PHE A 24 -11.44 14.68 17.54
CA PHE A 24 -12.26 15.38 16.55
C PHE A 24 -13.72 14.94 16.56
N ASN A 25 -14.01 13.68 16.86
CA ASN A 25 -15.38 13.19 17.01
C ASN A 25 -16.08 13.83 18.22
N GLU A 26 -15.38 14.02 19.34
CA GLU A 26 -15.92 14.77 20.50
C GLU A 26 -16.11 16.26 20.19
N LEU A 27 -15.22 16.87 19.41
CA LEU A 27 -15.39 18.25 18.93
C LEU A 27 -16.63 18.38 18.03
N ASP A 28 -16.86 17.45 17.11
CA ASP A 28 -18.03 17.46 16.22
C ASP A 28 -19.33 17.19 16.97
N LYS A 29 -19.31 16.30 17.97
CA LYS A 29 -20.45 16.12 18.90
C LYS A 29 -20.75 17.39 19.68
N THR A 30 -19.72 18.08 20.16
CA THR A 30 -19.89 19.35 20.89
C THR A 30 -20.43 20.43 19.97
N LYS A 31 -19.94 20.51 18.73
CA LYS A 31 -20.41 21.42 17.69
C LYS A 31 -21.89 21.19 17.35
N SER A 32 -22.32 19.94 17.26
CA SER A 32 -23.72 19.60 16.98
C SER A 32 -24.69 19.89 18.13
N HIS A 33 -24.20 19.97 19.37
CA HIS A 33 -24.99 20.37 20.55
C HIS A 33 -25.15 21.89 20.72
N ILE A 34 -24.57 22.72 19.84
CA ILE A 34 -24.70 24.17 19.90
C ILE A 34 -26.06 24.59 19.29
N PRO A 35 -27.01 25.10 20.08
CA PRO A 35 -28.39 25.36 19.62
C PRO A 35 -28.49 26.48 18.56
N HIS A 36 -27.53 27.40 18.54
CA HIS A 36 -27.43 28.51 17.59
C HIS A 36 -26.00 28.63 17.07
N PRO A 37 -25.62 27.89 16.02
CA PRO A 37 -24.31 28.04 15.42
C PRO A 37 -24.19 29.46 14.83
N PRO A 38 -23.10 30.18 15.09
CA PRO A 38 -22.88 31.49 14.50
C PRO A 38 -22.83 31.37 12.97
N SER A 39 -23.29 32.40 12.25
CA SER A 39 -23.27 32.46 10.77
C SER A 39 -21.86 32.57 10.18
N VAL A 40 -20.83 32.65 11.02
CA VAL A 40 -19.42 32.67 10.63
C VAL A 40 -18.79 31.29 10.76
N PRO A 41 -17.83 30.92 9.89
CA PRO A 41 -17.15 29.64 9.98
C PRO A 41 -16.41 29.52 11.31
N MET A 42 -16.80 28.50 12.10
CA MET A 42 -16.19 28.19 13.39
C MET A 42 -15.19 27.04 13.22
N LEU A 43 -13.92 27.31 13.46
CA LEU A 43 -12.86 26.30 13.48
C LEU A 43 -12.66 25.82 14.92
N LEU A 44 -13.04 24.56 15.20
CA LEU A 44 -12.78 23.91 16.49
C LEU A 44 -11.47 23.15 16.42
N GLY A 45 -10.49 23.56 17.24
CA GLY A 45 -9.19 22.89 17.37
C GLY A 45 -8.00 23.78 17.04
N LEU A 46 -6.81 23.33 17.43
CA LEU A 46 -5.57 24.03 17.07
C LEU A 46 -5.30 23.84 15.56
N PRO A 47 -4.89 24.90 14.84
CA PRO A 47 -4.59 24.82 13.40
C PRO A 47 -3.61 23.71 13.02
N GLN A 48 -2.67 23.39 13.92
CA GLN A 48 -1.69 22.31 13.72
C GLN A 48 -2.36 20.94 13.78
N THR A 49 -3.19 20.69 14.80
CA THR A 49 -3.90 19.41 14.98
C THR A 49 -4.95 19.15 13.89
N THR A 50 -5.64 20.19 13.43
CA THR A 50 -6.63 20.09 12.35
C THR A 50 -5.96 19.72 11.03
N ASN A 51 -4.85 20.39 10.69
CA ASN A 51 -4.10 20.06 9.47
C ASN A 51 -3.55 18.63 9.52
N LEU A 52 -3.00 18.20 10.65
CA LEU A 52 -2.45 16.85 10.79
C LEU A 52 -3.53 15.77 10.64
N PHE A 53 -4.70 15.98 11.27
CA PHE A 53 -5.84 15.08 11.13
C PHE A 53 -6.40 15.02 9.70
N ASP A 54 -6.47 16.16 9.02
CA ASP A 54 -6.96 16.24 7.64
C ASP A 54 -6.00 15.54 6.66
N LEU A 55 -4.68 15.73 6.86
CA LEU A 55 -3.65 15.00 6.12
C LEU A 55 -3.75 13.49 6.33
N LEU A 56 -3.81 13.02 7.58
CA LEU A 56 -3.91 11.59 7.88
C LEU A 56 -5.21 10.97 7.34
N SER A 57 -6.34 11.68 7.47
CA SER A 57 -7.64 11.23 6.95
C SER A 57 -7.64 11.15 5.43
N SER A 58 -7.09 12.16 4.76
CA SER A 58 -6.99 12.20 3.29
C SER A 58 -6.08 11.09 2.76
N LEU A 59 -4.96 10.82 3.42
CA LEU A 59 -4.05 9.73 3.05
C LEU A 59 -4.71 8.36 3.25
N LEU A 60 -5.36 8.11 4.39
CA LEU A 60 -6.05 6.85 4.66
C LEU A 60 -7.18 6.59 3.66
N TYR A 61 -8.01 7.60 3.41
CA TYR A 61 -9.11 7.50 2.46
C TYR A 61 -8.61 7.30 1.03
N GLY A 62 -7.66 8.14 0.58
CA GLY A 62 -7.07 8.04 -0.74
C GLY A 62 -6.38 6.70 -1.00
N THR A 63 -5.65 6.18 -0.01
CA THR A 63 -5.01 4.86 -0.10
C THR A 63 -6.05 3.75 -0.20
N THR A 64 -7.08 3.78 0.65
CA THR A 64 -8.14 2.74 0.66
C THR A 64 -8.87 2.69 -0.68
N VAL A 65 -9.26 3.87 -1.21
CA VAL A 65 -9.94 3.98 -2.51
C VAL A 65 -9.01 3.53 -3.65
N SER A 66 -7.76 3.98 -3.65
CA SER A 66 -6.77 3.62 -4.66
C SER A 66 -6.51 2.10 -4.70
N VAL A 67 -6.32 1.48 -3.54
CA VAL A 67 -6.14 0.03 -3.41
C VAL A 67 -7.37 -0.71 -3.94
N GLY A 68 -8.58 -0.28 -3.57
CA GLY A 68 -9.82 -0.90 -4.06
C GLY A 68 -9.98 -0.82 -5.57
N ILE A 69 -9.71 0.35 -6.17
CA ILE A 69 -9.79 0.56 -7.63
C ILE A 69 -8.71 -0.28 -8.33
N SER A 70 -7.47 -0.24 -7.85
CA SER A 70 -6.35 -0.99 -8.44
C SER A 70 -6.59 -2.50 -8.42
N LEU A 71 -7.10 -3.03 -7.31
CA LEU A 71 -7.40 -4.45 -7.15
C LEU A 71 -8.57 -4.88 -8.04
N GLY A 72 -9.60 -4.04 -8.17
CA GLY A 72 -10.73 -4.27 -9.08
C GLY A 72 -10.31 -4.33 -10.54
N ILE A 73 -9.52 -3.35 -11.00
CA ILE A 73 -9.00 -3.31 -12.37
C ILE A 73 -8.10 -4.53 -12.63
N SER A 74 -7.19 -4.84 -11.71
CA SER A 74 -6.30 -6.00 -11.82
C SER A 74 -7.09 -7.30 -11.95
N ALA A 75 -8.13 -7.51 -11.14
CA ALA A 75 -8.99 -8.69 -11.21
C ALA A 75 -9.69 -8.82 -12.58
N VAL A 76 -10.23 -7.72 -13.13
CA VAL A 76 -10.86 -7.72 -14.46
C VAL A 76 -9.85 -8.08 -15.54
N VAL A 77 -8.64 -7.53 -15.48
CA VAL A 77 -7.57 -7.81 -16.44
C VAL A 77 -7.12 -9.28 -16.37
N ILE A 78 -6.99 -9.87 -15.17
CA ILE A 78 -6.68 -11.32 -15.00
C ILE A 78 -7.73 -12.18 -15.68
N VAL A 79 -9.01 -11.90 -15.41
CA VAL A 79 -10.13 -12.67 -15.94
C VAL A 79 -10.23 -12.53 -17.47
N ALA A 80 -10.00 -11.33 -17.99
CA ALA A 80 -9.98 -11.07 -19.43
C ALA A 80 -8.76 -11.72 -20.13
N SER A 81 -7.63 -11.83 -19.45
CA SER A 81 -6.39 -12.37 -20.00
C SER A 81 -6.32 -13.91 -19.91
N THR A 82 -6.94 -14.52 -18.89
CA THR A 82 -6.77 -15.96 -18.61
C THR A 82 -7.92 -16.81 -19.16
N THR A 83 -7.72 -17.47 -20.30
CA THR A 83 -8.70 -18.41 -20.88
C THR A 83 -8.62 -19.84 -20.32
N ARG A 84 -7.75 -20.11 -19.33
CA ARG A 84 -7.58 -21.44 -18.71
C ARG A 84 -7.53 -21.36 -17.17
N PRO A 85 -8.50 -21.95 -16.44
CA PRO A 85 -8.61 -21.81 -14.98
C PRO A 85 -7.44 -22.42 -14.19
N LEU A 86 -6.73 -23.41 -14.75
CA LEU A 86 -5.57 -24.02 -14.10
C LEU A 86 -4.39 -23.05 -13.93
N LEU A 87 -4.16 -22.18 -14.93
CA LEU A 87 -3.09 -21.18 -14.88
C LEU A 87 -3.42 -20.08 -13.88
N SER A 88 -4.70 -19.68 -13.81
CA SER A 88 -5.19 -18.73 -12.82
C SER A 88 -5.03 -19.26 -11.39
N PHE A 89 -5.36 -20.53 -11.16
CA PHE A 89 -5.19 -21.15 -9.83
C PHE A 89 -3.71 -21.22 -9.41
N ALA A 90 -2.81 -21.58 -10.34
CA ALA A 90 -1.37 -21.59 -10.07
C ALA A 90 -0.83 -20.17 -9.75
N ALA A 91 -1.31 -19.15 -10.48
CA ALA A 91 -0.95 -17.76 -10.21
C ALA A 91 -1.44 -17.28 -8.84
N ILE A 92 -2.69 -17.55 -8.48
CA ILE A 92 -3.25 -17.18 -7.17
C ILE A 92 -2.46 -17.84 -6.03
N LEU A 93 -2.08 -19.11 -6.18
CA LEU A 93 -1.29 -19.82 -5.19
C LEU A 93 0.12 -19.20 -5.04
N SER A 94 0.75 -18.83 -6.17
CA SER A 94 2.06 -18.15 -6.17
C SER A 94 1.99 -16.78 -5.49
N ILE A 95 0.98 -15.96 -5.80
CA ILE A 95 0.78 -14.65 -5.16
C ILE A 95 0.55 -14.83 -3.65
N SER A 96 -0.28 -15.80 -3.26
CA SER A 96 -0.57 -16.08 -1.84
C SER A 96 0.69 -16.50 -1.08
N PHE A 97 1.55 -17.31 -1.70
CA PHE A 97 2.82 -17.72 -1.12
C PHE A 97 3.78 -16.52 -0.97
N SER A 98 3.91 -15.66 -1.98
CA SER A 98 4.72 -14.44 -1.90
C SER A 98 4.27 -13.52 -0.75
N ILE A 99 2.96 -13.26 -0.63
CA ILE A 99 2.41 -12.42 0.46
C ILE A 99 2.70 -13.06 1.82
N SER A 100 2.51 -14.36 1.95
CA SER A 100 2.79 -15.09 3.19
C SER A 100 4.28 -14.99 3.57
N THR A 101 5.20 -15.11 2.61
CA THR A 101 6.64 -15.00 2.83
C THR A 101 7.03 -13.59 3.30
N ILE A 102 6.50 -12.55 2.68
CA ILE A 102 6.79 -11.16 3.07
C ILE A 102 6.20 -10.83 4.45
N THR A 103 4.98 -11.30 4.72
CA THR A 103 4.35 -11.14 6.04
C THR A 103 5.12 -11.92 7.11
N ALA A 104 5.64 -13.11 6.80
CA ALA A 104 6.49 -13.87 7.71
C ALA A 104 7.82 -13.15 7.97
N ALA A 105 8.46 -12.59 6.93
CA ALA A 105 9.68 -11.81 7.07
C ALA A 105 9.45 -10.58 7.98
N LEU A 106 8.34 -9.87 7.76
CA LEU A 106 7.88 -8.76 8.61
C LEU A 106 7.77 -9.14 10.10
N LEU A 107 7.14 -10.28 10.37
CA LEU A 107 6.99 -10.79 11.74
C LEU A 107 8.34 -11.16 12.36
N ILE A 108 9.28 -11.69 11.59
CA ILE A 108 10.63 -12.03 12.07
C ILE A 108 11.42 -10.77 12.44
N PHE A 109 11.25 -9.67 11.70
CA PHE A 109 11.86 -8.38 12.05
C PHE A 109 11.18 -7.71 13.26
N GLY A 110 10.05 -8.24 13.74
CA GLY A 110 9.33 -7.71 14.90
C GLY A 110 8.62 -6.39 14.60
N TRP A 111 8.36 -6.08 13.33
CA TRP A 111 7.76 -4.80 12.92
C TRP A 111 6.24 -4.88 12.97
N THR A 112 5.62 -3.84 13.54
CA THR A 112 4.16 -3.68 13.55
C THR A 112 3.70 -3.12 12.20
N ILE A 113 2.59 -3.63 11.65
CA ILE A 113 2.07 -3.11 10.38
C ILE A 113 1.64 -1.64 10.56
N ASN A 114 2.41 -0.74 9.96
CA ASN A 114 2.15 0.69 9.89
C ASN A 114 1.96 1.10 8.41
N VAL A 115 1.83 2.42 8.16
CA VAL A 115 1.50 2.95 6.82
C VAL A 115 2.52 2.54 5.74
N ILE A 116 3.81 2.46 6.11
CA ILE A 116 4.89 2.13 5.18
C ILE A 116 4.79 0.65 4.77
N GLU A 117 4.62 -0.24 5.73
CA GLU A 117 4.50 -1.69 5.55
C GLU A 117 3.25 -2.04 4.73
N ALA A 118 2.13 -1.37 5.02
CA ALA A 118 0.90 -1.54 4.24
C ALA A 118 1.09 -1.11 2.77
N THR A 119 1.78 0.01 2.54
CA THR A 119 2.07 0.49 1.18
C THR A 119 2.94 -0.50 0.41
N ILE A 120 3.95 -1.07 1.08
CA ILE A 120 4.87 -2.03 0.49
C ILE A 120 4.17 -3.33 0.13
N LEU A 121 3.31 -3.87 1.01
CA LEU A 121 2.49 -5.04 0.72
C LEU A 121 1.63 -4.82 -0.54
N VAL A 122 1.02 -3.63 -0.70
CA VAL A 122 0.25 -3.28 -1.89
C VAL A 122 1.13 -3.24 -3.15
N ILE A 123 2.31 -2.64 -3.07
CA ILE A 123 3.26 -2.58 -4.18
C ILE A 123 3.70 -3.99 -4.59
N THR A 124 4.01 -4.86 -3.62
CA THR A 124 4.35 -6.26 -3.88
C THR A 124 3.24 -6.97 -4.64
N ILE A 125 1.98 -6.85 -4.18
CA ILE A 125 0.84 -7.48 -4.85
C ILE A 125 0.75 -7.00 -6.31
N GLY A 126 0.93 -5.71 -6.54
CA GLY A 126 0.98 -5.13 -7.88
C GLY A 126 2.09 -5.73 -8.76
N LEU A 127 3.29 -5.91 -8.22
CA LEU A 127 4.43 -6.49 -8.94
C LEU A 127 4.24 -7.99 -9.23
N CYS A 128 3.70 -8.77 -8.30
CA CYS A 128 3.37 -10.17 -8.56
C CYS A 128 2.30 -10.31 -9.64
N PHE A 129 1.32 -9.41 -9.64
CA PHE A 129 0.29 -9.36 -10.67
C PHE A 129 0.86 -8.98 -12.04
N ASP A 130 1.70 -7.95 -12.10
CA ASP A 130 2.38 -7.51 -13.32
C ASP A 130 3.21 -8.64 -13.95
N TYR A 131 3.99 -9.36 -13.13
CA TYR A 131 4.73 -10.53 -13.59
C TYR A 131 3.83 -11.61 -14.18
N THR A 132 2.75 -11.96 -13.47
CA THR A 132 1.78 -12.96 -13.92
C THR A 132 1.15 -12.55 -15.25
N LEU A 133 0.83 -11.26 -15.41
CA LEU A 133 0.24 -10.72 -16.63
C LEU A 133 1.23 -10.82 -17.81
N HIS A 134 2.47 -10.40 -17.62
CA HIS A 134 3.52 -10.48 -18.64
C HIS A 134 3.76 -11.92 -19.08
N LEU A 135 3.81 -12.86 -18.11
CA LEU A 135 3.94 -14.28 -18.40
C LEU A 135 2.72 -14.83 -19.16
N ALA A 136 1.50 -14.43 -18.79
CA ALA A 136 0.28 -14.87 -19.46
C ALA A 136 0.19 -14.33 -20.90
N VAL A 137 0.57 -13.06 -21.13
CA VAL A 137 0.62 -12.46 -22.46
C VAL A 137 1.68 -13.12 -23.33
N ALA A 138 2.89 -13.33 -22.80
CA ALA A 138 3.95 -14.04 -23.50
C ALA A 138 3.55 -15.49 -23.84
N TYR A 139 2.89 -16.18 -22.91
CA TYR A 139 2.35 -17.52 -23.14
C TYR A 139 1.26 -17.56 -24.24
N LYS A 140 0.46 -16.50 -24.37
CA LYS A 140 -0.57 -16.39 -25.42
C LYS A 140 0.04 -16.06 -26.78
N LEU A 141 1.15 -15.31 -26.81
CA LEU A 141 1.83 -14.89 -28.03
C LEU A 141 2.71 -16.00 -28.63
N SER A 142 3.16 -16.97 -27.83
CA SER A 142 3.96 -18.09 -28.35
C SER A 142 3.17 -18.95 -29.34
N SER A 143 3.78 -19.23 -30.49
CA SER A 143 3.16 -20.02 -31.57
C SER A 143 3.26 -21.54 -31.35
N ASP A 144 3.99 -21.99 -30.34
CA ASP A 144 4.22 -23.41 -30.10
C ASP A 144 2.95 -24.17 -29.67
N ILE A 145 2.88 -25.45 -30.02
CA ILE A 145 1.72 -26.31 -29.72
C ILE A 145 1.92 -27.03 -28.37
N VAL A 146 3.18 -27.25 -27.98
CA VAL A 146 3.57 -27.98 -26.78
C VAL A 146 3.59 -27.04 -25.57
N VAL A 147 2.77 -27.35 -24.56
CA VAL A 147 2.57 -26.48 -23.37
C VAL A 147 3.89 -26.19 -22.64
N THR A 148 4.77 -27.17 -22.47
CA THR A 148 6.06 -26.99 -21.78
C THR A 148 6.97 -26.02 -22.51
N GLU A 149 6.97 -26.07 -23.84
CA GLU A 149 7.80 -25.19 -24.66
C GLU A 149 7.26 -23.76 -24.67
N LYS A 150 5.94 -23.61 -24.74
CA LYS A 150 5.28 -22.30 -24.60
C LYS A 150 5.59 -21.63 -23.26
N VAL A 151 5.61 -22.40 -22.16
CA VAL A 151 5.97 -21.86 -20.84
C VAL A 151 7.45 -21.51 -20.77
N ARG A 152 8.33 -22.32 -21.37
CA ARG A 152 9.76 -22.05 -21.43
C ARG A 152 10.06 -20.74 -22.16
N GLU A 153 9.49 -20.57 -23.35
CA GLU A 153 9.65 -19.36 -24.17
C GLU A 153 9.08 -18.12 -23.45
N ALA A 154 7.89 -18.23 -22.85
CA ALA A 154 7.30 -17.14 -22.07
C ALA A 154 8.15 -16.76 -20.85
N ASN A 155 8.72 -17.76 -20.17
CA ASN A 155 9.59 -17.53 -19.02
C ASN A 155 10.93 -16.91 -19.43
N GLU A 156 11.55 -17.38 -20.52
CA GLU A 156 12.79 -16.80 -21.05
C GLU A 156 12.59 -15.33 -21.46
N ALA A 157 11.45 -14.99 -22.08
CA ALA A 157 11.10 -13.62 -22.44
C ALA A 157 10.92 -12.69 -21.21
N CYS A 158 10.38 -13.22 -20.11
CA CYS A 158 10.14 -12.43 -18.90
C CYS A 158 11.34 -12.42 -17.92
N ALA A 159 12.19 -13.45 -17.94
CA ALA A 159 13.27 -13.62 -16.95
C ALA A 159 14.30 -12.49 -17.00
N ILE A 160 14.67 -12.00 -18.19
CA ILE A 160 15.68 -10.95 -18.35
C ILE A 160 15.19 -9.61 -17.76
N PRO A 161 14.00 -9.09 -18.13
CA PRO A 161 13.45 -7.89 -17.50
C PRO A 161 13.35 -7.98 -15.97
N ILE A 162 12.92 -9.14 -15.45
CA ILE A 162 12.74 -9.33 -14.01
C ILE A 162 14.08 -9.35 -13.30
N ALA A 163 15.08 -10.05 -13.84
CA ALA A 163 16.42 -10.07 -13.26
C ALA A 163 17.01 -8.66 -13.17
N LEU A 164 16.81 -7.84 -14.20
CA LEU A 164 17.23 -6.43 -14.18
C LEU A 164 16.47 -5.62 -13.11
N ALA A 165 15.16 -5.79 -13.01
CA ALA A 165 14.34 -5.15 -11.98
C ALA A 165 14.80 -5.55 -10.57
N SER A 166 15.10 -6.83 -10.36
CA SER A 166 15.65 -7.35 -9.11
C SER A 166 17.00 -6.72 -8.76
N ILE A 167 17.91 -6.61 -9.73
CA ILE A 167 19.21 -5.95 -9.52
C ILE A 167 19.01 -4.48 -9.12
N THR A 168 18.10 -3.76 -9.78
CA THR A 168 17.82 -2.37 -9.42
C THR A 168 17.23 -2.26 -8.02
N ASN A 169 16.31 -3.13 -7.63
CA ASN A 169 15.72 -3.13 -6.28
C ASN A 169 16.75 -3.44 -5.20
N ILE A 170 17.60 -4.44 -5.41
CA ILE A 170 18.68 -4.78 -4.48
C ILE A 170 19.67 -3.62 -4.37
N SER A 171 20.04 -2.99 -5.49
CA SER A 171 20.96 -1.85 -5.49
C SER A 171 20.39 -0.65 -4.73
N ALA A 172 19.11 -0.32 -4.96
CA ALA A 172 18.41 0.75 -4.26
C ALA A 172 18.27 0.44 -2.76
N GLY A 173 17.90 -0.80 -2.43
CA GLY A 173 17.79 -1.27 -1.05
C GLY A 173 19.11 -1.18 -0.30
N LEU A 174 20.21 -1.56 -0.94
CA LEU A 174 21.56 -1.49 -0.35
C LEU A 174 22.01 -0.06 -0.09
N ILE A 175 21.70 0.88 -0.99
CA ILE A 175 22.01 2.30 -0.79
C ILE A 175 21.20 2.86 0.39
N LEU A 176 19.91 2.53 0.47
CA LEU A 176 19.02 3.00 1.53
C LEU A 176 19.33 2.38 2.91
N PHE A 177 19.92 1.18 2.93
CA PHE A 177 20.38 0.52 4.15
C PHE A 177 21.42 1.36 4.93
N PHE A 178 22.23 2.18 4.26
CA PHE A 178 23.19 3.07 4.91
C PHE A 178 22.58 4.38 5.46
N SER A 179 21.27 4.58 5.29
CA SER A 179 20.59 5.79 5.75
C SER A 179 20.39 5.78 7.27
N LYS A 180 20.60 6.94 7.91
CA LYS A 180 20.38 7.12 9.36
C LYS A 180 18.91 7.32 9.74
N THR A 181 18.04 7.58 8.76
CA THR A 181 16.61 7.79 9.03
C THR A 181 15.90 6.45 9.05
N GLN A 182 15.19 6.15 10.14
CA GLN A 182 14.55 4.84 10.33
C GLN A 182 13.62 4.44 9.18
N ALA A 183 12.79 5.37 8.69
CA ALA A 183 11.89 5.10 7.55
C ALA A 183 12.64 4.69 6.27
N PHE A 184 13.82 5.28 6.00
CA PHE A 184 14.61 4.91 4.81
C PHE A 184 15.30 3.56 4.98
N PHE A 185 15.74 3.24 6.19
CA PHE A 185 16.27 1.92 6.50
C PHE A 185 15.21 0.83 6.31
N GLU A 186 13.99 1.05 6.81
CA GLU A 186 12.86 0.13 6.67
C GLU A 186 12.56 -0.13 5.18
N ILE A 187 12.40 0.93 4.38
CA ILE A 187 12.18 0.82 2.92
C ILE A 187 13.34 0.08 2.23
N GLY A 188 14.59 0.33 2.64
CA GLY A 188 15.76 -0.31 2.07
C GLY A 188 15.76 -1.83 2.29
N VAL A 189 15.48 -2.27 3.51
CA VAL A 189 15.34 -3.70 3.85
C VAL A 189 14.19 -4.33 3.06
N PHE A 190 13.06 -3.64 2.92
CA PHE A 190 11.91 -4.14 2.18
C PHE A 190 12.18 -4.37 0.69
N LEU A 191 12.88 -3.45 0.02
CA LEU A 191 13.23 -3.61 -1.39
C LEU A 191 14.08 -4.87 -1.62
N VAL A 192 14.97 -5.18 -0.68
CA VAL A 192 15.79 -6.40 -0.75
C VAL A 192 14.93 -7.64 -0.48
N VAL A 193 14.12 -7.64 0.59
CA VAL A 193 13.28 -8.78 0.98
C VAL A 193 12.24 -9.13 -0.07
N MET A 194 11.61 -8.14 -0.70
CA MET A 194 10.60 -8.38 -1.74
C MET A 194 11.20 -8.99 -3.02
N THR A 195 12.49 -8.81 -3.22
CA THR A 195 13.21 -9.30 -4.41
C THR A 195 13.75 -10.72 -4.23
N LEU A 196 13.84 -11.20 -2.98
CA LEU A 196 14.29 -12.54 -2.60
C LEU A 196 13.13 -13.54 -2.60
#